data_AF-A0A9D8SZ16-F1
#
_entry.id   AF-A0A9D8SZ16-F1
#
_cell.length_a   1.000
_cell.length_b   1.000
_cell.length_c   1.000
_cell.angle_alpha   90.00
_cell.angle_beta   90.00
_cell.angle_gamma   90.00
#
_symmetry.space_group_name_H-M   'P 1'
#
loop_
_entity.id
_entity.type
_entity.pdbx_description
1 polymer ?
#
loop_
_entity_poly.entity_id
_entity_poly.type
_entity_poly.pdbx_seq_one_letter_code
_entity_poly.pdbx_strand_id
1 'polypeptide(L)' 'MENITTYDNVIEVLFERFPELNVTQVAKGMNINPVLMRQYVSGKKRPSFERLMDIENYLHKLGEELQKVRL' A
#
# COMPACT_ATOMS: atom_id res chain seq x y z
N MET A 1 14.52 -28.07 -7.03
CA MET A 1 13.17 -27.57 -7.38
C MET A 1 13.25 -26.06 -7.32
N GLU A 2 13.49 -25.44 -8.47
CA GLU A 2 13.42 -23.98 -8.59
C GLU A 2 11.98 -23.52 -8.35
N ASN A 3 11.81 -22.50 -7.51
CA ASN A 3 10.64 -21.63 -7.55
C ASN A 3 11.08 -20.21 -7.15
N ILE A 4 11.75 -19.54 -8.09
CA ILE A 4 11.48 -18.16 -8.53
C ILE A 4 11.28 -17.13 -7.39
N THR A 5 12.38 -16.65 -6.83
CA THR A 5 12.48 -15.28 -6.28
C THR A 5 12.49 -14.30 -7.46
N THR A 6 11.33 -13.83 -7.94
CA THR A 6 11.28 -12.68 -8.87
C THR A 6 9.91 -12.01 -8.92
N TYR A 7 9.77 -10.94 -8.14
CA TYR A 7 8.95 -9.72 -8.25
C TYR A 7 8.61 -9.30 -6.82
N ASP A 8 9.48 -8.52 -6.17
CA ASP A 8 9.16 -7.96 -4.85
C ASP A 8 7.84 -7.19 -4.98
N ASN A 9 6.80 -7.68 -4.33
CA ASN A 9 5.52 -7.01 -4.30
C ASN A 9 5.72 -5.72 -3.50
N VAL A 10 5.97 -4.62 -4.21
CA VAL A 10 6.31 -3.34 -3.58
C VAL A 10 5.26 -2.86 -2.58
N ILE A 11 4.00 -3.26 -2.75
CA ILE A 11 2.92 -2.95 -1.81
C ILE A 11 3.04 -3.81 -0.55
N GLU A 12 3.36 -5.10 -0.67
CA GLU A 12 3.63 -5.97 0.48
C GLU A 12 4.80 -5.43 1.31
N VAL A 13 5.93 -5.20 0.65
CA VAL A 13 7.17 -4.70 1.28
C VAL A 13 6.92 -3.37 1.99
N LEU A 14 6.09 -2.50 1.43
CA LEU A 14 5.68 -1.25 2.06
C LEU A 14 4.94 -1.49 3.38
N PHE A 15 3.91 -2.33 3.39
CA PHE A 15 3.12 -2.57 4.61
C PHE A 15 3.86 -3.42 5.65
N GLU A 16 4.80 -4.25 5.23
CA GLU A 16 5.75 -4.90 6.15
C GLU A 16 6.71 -3.90 6.79
N ARG A 17 7.20 -2.92 6.01
CA ARG A 17 8.11 -1.87 6.49
C ARG A 17 7.44 -0.89 7.45
N PHE A 18 6.14 -0.64 7.29
CA PHE A 18 5.36 0.29 8.11
C PHE A 18 4.16 -0.41 8.76
N PRO A 19 4.41 -1.25 9.79
CA PRO A 19 3.35 -2.02 10.46
C PRO A 19 2.29 -1.16 11.16
N GLU A 20 2.59 0.12 11.41
CA GLU A 20 1.65 1.11 11.94
C GLU A 20 0.55 1.47 10.93
N LEU A 21 0.77 1.23 9.63
CA LEU A 21 -0.21 1.47 8.59
C LEU A 21 -1.23 0.33 8.52
N ASN A 22 -2.48 0.64 8.83
CA ASN A 22 -3.58 -0.30 8.65
C ASN A 22 -4.03 -0.32 7.18
N VAL A 23 -3.77 -1.43 6.47
CA VAL A 23 -4.17 -1.65 5.05
C VAL A 23 -5.64 -1.28 4.78
N THR A 24 -6.54 -1.63 5.70
CA THR A 24 -7.98 -1.35 5.52
C THR A 24 -8.29 0.14 5.64
N GLN A 25 -7.62 0.86 6.53
CA GLN A 25 -7.82 2.31 6.69
C GLN A 25 -7.19 3.10 5.54
N VAL A 26 -6.01 2.69 5.08
CA VAL A 26 -5.40 3.26 3.86
C VAL A 26 -6.33 3.09 2.66
N ALA A 27 -6.87 1.87 2.45
CA ALA A 27 -7.81 1.63 1.36
C ALA A 27 -9.05 2.54 1.45
N LYS A 28 -9.64 2.69 2.64
CA LYS A 28 -10.79 3.58 2.87
C LYS A 28 -10.44 5.04 2.57
N GLY A 29 -9.30 5.54 3.05
CA GLY A 29 -8.87 6.91 2.82
C GLY A 29 -8.59 7.21 1.34
N MET A 30 -8.23 6.19 0.56
CA MET A 30 -8.07 6.27 -0.90
C MET A 30 -9.38 6.05 -1.69
N ASN A 31 -10.51 5.78 -1.02
CA ASN A 31 -11.75 5.32 -1.65
C ASN A 31 -11.56 4.06 -2.54
N ILE A 32 -10.67 3.16 -2.11
CA ILE A 32 -10.43 1.85 -2.73
C ILE A 32 -11.14 0.78 -1.90
N ASN A 33 -11.72 -0.23 -2.57
CA ASN A 33 -12.29 -1.39 -1.88
C ASN A 33 -11.20 -2.09 -1.03
N PRO A 34 -11.40 -2.27 0.30
CA PRO A 34 -10.39 -2.90 1.16
C PRO A 34 -10.00 -4.33 0.77
N VAL A 35 -10.92 -5.09 0.16
CA VAL A 35 -10.62 -6.42 -0.38
C VAL A 35 -9.63 -6.31 -1.54
N LEU A 36 -9.83 -5.35 -2.44
CA LEU A 36 -8.93 -5.12 -3.57
C LEU A 36 -7.53 -4.72 -3.08
N MET A 37 -7.44 -3.82 -2.10
CA MET A 37 -6.14 -3.43 -1.52
C MET A 37 -5.41 -4.61 -0.88
N ARG A 38 -6.12 -5.49 -0.15
CA ARG A 38 -5.54 -6.75 0.37
C ARG A 38 -5.11 -7.72 -0.73
N GLN A 39 -5.81 -7.75 -1.85
CA GLN A 39 -5.40 -8.53 -3.02
C GLN A 39 -4.12 -7.97 -3.66
N TYR A 40 -3.91 -6.66 -3.60
CA TYR A 40 -2.63 -6.05 -3.99
C TYR A 40 -1.51 -6.41 -3.00
N VAL A 41 -1.74 -6.26 -1.69
CA VAL A 41 -0.76 -6.64 -0.65
C VAL A 41 -0.36 -8.11 -0.74
N SER A 42 -1.30 -9.02 -1.01
CA SER A 42 -0.99 -10.46 -1.14
C SER A 42 -0.51 -10.90 -2.53
N GLY A 43 -0.30 -9.96 -3.46
CA GLY A 43 0.15 -10.25 -4.83
C GLY A 43 -0.89 -10.95 -5.71
N LYS A 44 -2.08 -11.25 -5.19
CA LYS A 44 -3.19 -11.92 -5.92
C LYS A 44 -3.70 -11.09 -7.09
N LYS A 45 -3.61 -9.76 -7.01
CA LYS A 45 -3.86 -8.85 -8.12
C LYS A 45 -2.70 -7.90 -8.29
N ARG A 46 -2.39 -7.59 -9.54
CA ARG A 46 -1.39 -6.57 -9.89
C ARG A 46 -2.10 -5.24 -10.14
N PRO A 47 -1.76 -4.16 -9.41
CA PRO A 47 -2.27 -2.83 -9.71
C PRO A 47 -1.74 -2.33 -11.06
N SER A 48 -2.46 -1.41 -11.69
CA SER A 48 -1.91 -0.64 -12.82
C SER A 48 -0.83 0.32 -12.31
N PHE A 49 -0.02 0.86 -13.24
CA PHE A 49 0.95 1.90 -12.91
C PHE A 49 0.30 3.13 -12.27
N GLU A 50 -0.79 3.62 -12.84
CA GLU A 50 -1.58 4.73 -12.26
C GLU A 50 -2.03 4.42 -10.83
N ARG A 51 -2.50 3.19 -10.58
CA ARG A 51 -2.92 2.78 -9.24
C ARG A 51 -1.75 2.74 -8.25
N LEU A 52 -0.55 2.38 -8.68
CA LEU A 52 0.66 2.47 -7.84
C LEU A 52 0.98 3.91 -7.48
N MET A 53 0.90 4.82 -8.45
CA MET A 53 1.10 6.25 -8.23
C MET A 53 0.04 6.86 -7.30
N ASP A 54 -1.22 6.44 -7.42
CA ASP A 54 -2.26 6.84 -6.47
C ASP A 54 -1.91 6.43 -5.02
N ILE A 55 -1.43 5.19 -4.84
CA ILE A 55 -1.03 4.65 -3.53
C ILE A 55 0.13 5.47 -2.97
N GLU A 56 1.17 5.69 -3.78
CA GLU A 56 2.34 6.48 -3.39
C GLU A 56 1.95 7.91 -2.97
N ASN A 57 1.18 8.61 -3.82
CA ASN A 57 0.73 9.98 -3.55
C ASN A 57 -0.12 10.09 -2.27
N TYR A 58 -1.02 9.13 -2.04
CA TYR A 58 -1.82 9.10 -0.82
C TYR A 58 -0.94 8.95 0.43
N LEU A 59 0.06 8.07 0.37
CA LEU A 59 0.96 7.81 1.50
C LEU A 59 1.90 9.00 1.77
N HIS A 60 2.41 9.65 0.73
CA HIS A 60 3.17 10.90 0.89
C HIS A 60 2.32 11.97 1.57
N LYS A 61 1.08 12.18 1.10
CA LYS A 61 0.16 13.13 1.73
C LYS A 61 -0.15 12.75 3.19
N LEU A 62 -0.36 11.48 3.49
CA LEU A 62 -0.57 11.02 4.86
C LEU A 62 0.65 11.33 5.74
N GLY A 63 1.87 11.11 5.23
CA GLY A 63 3.11 11.47 5.90
C GLY A 63 3.23 12.97 6.18
N GLU A 64 2.86 13.82 5.22
CA GLU A 64 2.82 15.27 5.40
C GLU A 64 1.81 15.69 6.48
N GLU A 65 0.63 15.08 6.53
CA GLU A 65 -0.36 15.35 7.56
C GLU A 65 0.11 14.92 8.95
N LEU A 66 0.78 13.77 9.05
CA LEU A 66 1.37 13.29 10.31
C LEU A 66 2.43 14.26 10.85
N GLN A 67 3.25 14.87 9.97
CA GLN A 67 4.25 15.87 10.39
C GLN A 67 3.64 17.16 10.96
N LYS A 68 2.37 17.46 10.63
CA LYS A 68 1.68 18.67 11.10
C LYS A 68 1.02 18.50 12.47
N VAL A 69 0.96 17.27 12.99
CA VAL A 69 0.36 16.96 14.30
C VAL A 69 1.05 17.77 15.41
N ARG A 70 0.26 18.39 16.28
CA ARG A 70 0.70 19.07 17.51
C ARG A 70 -0.07 18.47 18.68
N LEU A 71 0.64 18.12 19.75
CA LEU A 71 0.09 17.55 20.97
C LEU A 71 0.38 18.48 22.14
#